data_AF-A0A919EZK7-F1
#
_entry.id   AF-A0A919EZK7-F1
#
_cell.length_a   1.000
_cell.length_b   1.000
_cell.length_c   1.000
_cell.angle_alpha   90.00
_cell.angle_beta   90.00
_cell.angle_gamma   90.00
#
_symmetry.space_group_name_H-M   'P 1'
#
loop_
_entity.id
_entity.type
_entity.pdbx_description
1 polymer ?
#
loop_
_entity_poly.entity_id
_entity_poly.type
_entity_poly.pdbx_seq_one_letter_code
_entity_poly.pdbx_strand_id
1 'polypeptide(L)'
;MPIIDLQRRMRQLGEIRLGHVVPTANGKTRPAKLDKFRFTSPSREILTAVAELYGGEVKPWTPANGGPAEFEVYSQANRLPVLIPPRDAVSQWYELYAGSKCQRRCDGVTEHKSDRPCLCDPENRDCAITTRVNVMLRDVPALGQWLLVSKGYHAAVTLPPAAELLAQAGGYVAGWLGVEEKTAIVKDKPARFMVPTLDVEITPAALMAGQITGGAPQAVASGPERVAITSGRPDYAALAAEAKTPAEVRALYEQAVERGEMDKALADMLTARAAVLGAAVKKPDEGQPAPGGSAAEPTPSAPVSAPDAEGVYEAELVDPAAAQDVWFQIIAAAGPRGMTTEQVETAFAQRHGGLHPSSASVGQLEAFLAALKAGDVQ
;
A
#
# COMPACT_ATOMS: atom_id res chain seq x y z
N MET A 1 -7.71 10.29 -18.71
CA MET A 1 -7.31 8.99 -18.12
C MET A 1 -6.22 9.23 -17.09
N PRO A 2 -6.26 8.63 -15.90
CA PRO A 2 -5.09 8.54 -15.04
C PRO A 2 -4.08 7.51 -15.54
N ILE A 3 -2.83 7.75 -15.18
CA ILE A 3 -1.76 6.75 -15.16
C ILE A 3 -2.10 5.75 -14.04
N ILE A 4 -2.21 4.46 -14.36
CA ILE A 4 -2.78 3.41 -13.49
C ILE A 4 -1.77 2.95 -12.42
N ASP A 5 -0.49 2.97 -12.76
CA ASP A 5 0.65 2.60 -11.91
C ASP A 5 1.07 3.70 -10.93
N LEU A 6 0.51 4.91 -11.04
CA LEU A 6 0.78 5.99 -10.10
C LEU A 6 -0.26 6.08 -9.00
N GLN A 7 0.21 5.91 -7.75
CA GLN A 7 -0.58 6.24 -6.58
C GLN A 7 -0.87 7.75 -6.57
N ARG A 8 -2.15 8.08 -6.75
CA ARG A 8 -2.62 9.46 -6.65
C ARG A 8 -2.53 9.91 -5.18
N ARG A 9 -2.05 11.13 -4.97
CA ARG A 9 -1.97 11.75 -3.65
C ARG A 9 -2.37 13.21 -3.73
N MET A 10 -3.03 13.70 -2.69
CA MET A 10 -3.26 15.14 -2.53
C MET A 10 -1.94 15.84 -2.23
N ARG A 11 -1.83 17.11 -2.64
CA ARG A 11 -0.66 17.93 -2.32
C ARG A 11 -0.57 18.10 -0.80
N GLN A 12 0.59 17.80 -0.22
CA GLN A 12 0.87 18.18 1.17
C GLN A 12 1.18 19.68 1.24
N LEU A 13 0.43 20.41 2.05
CA LEU A 13 0.61 21.85 2.27
C LEU A 13 1.66 22.15 3.34
N GLY A 14 1.76 21.26 4.33
CA GLY A 14 2.65 21.41 5.46
C GLY A 14 2.48 20.28 6.46
N GLU A 15 3.10 20.46 7.62
CA GLU A 15 3.03 19.52 8.74
C GLU A 15 2.44 20.17 9.99
N ILE A 16 1.67 19.38 10.73
CA ILE A 16 1.17 19.72 12.06
C ILE A 16 2.04 18.98 13.08
N ARG A 17 2.63 19.73 13.99
CA ARG A 17 3.62 19.26 14.96
C ARG A 17 3.10 19.50 16.38
N LEU A 18 3.31 18.50 17.25
CA LEU A 18 2.92 18.53 18.68
C LEU A 18 4.12 18.73 19.62
N GLY A 19 5.27 19.13 19.07
CA GLY A 19 6.49 19.34 19.82
C GLY A 19 7.45 20.29 19.12
N HIS A 20 8.37 20.83 19.92
CA HIS A 20 9.47 21.66 19.45
C HIS A 20 10.73 21.36 20.25
N VAL A 21 11.85 21.93 19.84
CA VAL A 21 13.14 21.74 20.49
C VAL A 21 13.44 23.01 21.29
N VAL A 22 13.69 22.89 22.59
CA VAL A 22 14.07 24.00 23.48
C VAL A 22 15.52 23.88 23.91
N PRO A 23 16.24 25.01 24.09
CA PRO A 23 17.53 25.00 24.76
C PRO A 23 17.36 24.59 26.23
N THR A 24 18.34 23.86 26.74
CA THR A 24 18.52 23.56 28.16
C THR A 24 19.55 24.53 28.74
N ALA A 25 19.56 24.70 30.06
CA ALA A 25 20.50 25.59 30.75
C ALA A 25 21.98 25.30 30.44
N ASN A 26 22.31 24.08 30.01
CA ASN A 26 23.65 23.63 29.67
C ASN A 26 24.02 23.83 28.18
N GLY A 27 23.27 24.64 27.43
CA GLY A 27 23.51 24.90 26.00
C GLY A 27 23.15 23.74 25.06
N LYS A 28 22.72 22.60 25.59
CA LYS A 28 22.17 21.46 24.82
C LYS A 28 20.70 21.68 24.52
N THR A 29 20.15 21.03 23.52
CA THR A 29 18.71 21.11 23.23
C THR A 29 17.97 19.89 23.75
N ARG A 30 16.68 20.05 24.09
CA ARG A 30 15.77 18.96 24.45
C ARG A 30 14.43 19.10 23.73
N PRO A 31 13.72 18.01 23.42
CA PRO A 31 12.36 18.10 22.95
C PRO A 31 11.42 18.59 24.07
N ALA A 32 10.61 19.59 23.77
CA ALA A 32 9.51 20.08 24.59
C ALA A 32 8.17 19.75 23.91
N LYS A 33 7.21 19.34 24.73
CA LYS A 33 5.85 19.04 24.30
C LYS A 33 5.08 20.35 24.16
N LEU A 34 4.22 20.43 23.16
CA LEU A 34 3.29 21.53 22.99
C LEU A 34 1.89 21.03 23.35
N ASP A 35 1.18 21.84 24.15
CA ASP A 35 -0.26 21.72 24.41
C ASP A 35 -1.11 22.20 23.22
N LYS A 36 -0.49 22.91 22.28
CA LYS A 36 -1.09 23.52 21.09
C LYS A 36 -0.38 23.09 19.80
N PHE A 37 -1.00 23.40 18.68
CA PHE A 37 -0.45 23.02 17.38
C PHE A 37 0.64 23.97 16.91
N ARG A 38 1.71 23.39 16.37
CA ARG A 38 2.70 24.09 15.56
C ARG A 38 2.55 23.67 14.11
N PHE A 39 2.47 24.63 13.20
CA PHE A 39 2.38 24.39 11.77
C PHE A 39 3.71 24.73 11.10
N THR A 40 4.17 23.90 10.18
CA THR A 40 5.33 24.19 9.32
C THR A 40 4.97 24.02 7.85
N SER A 41 5.38 24.94 7.00
CA SER A 41 5.12 24.91 5.56
C SER A 41 6.17 25.71 4.79
N PRO A 42 6.53 25.32 3.56
CA PRO A 42 7.31 26.18 2.67
C PRO A 42 6.55 27.45 2.22
N SER A 43 5.21 27.47 2.34
CA SER A 43 4.38 28.58 1.87
C SER A 43 4.05 29.54 3.01
N ARG A 44 4.67 30.73 3.00
CA ARG A 44 4.37 31.80 3.96
C ARG A 44 2.91 32.21 3.93
N GLU A 45 2.32 32.36 2.74
CA GLU A 45 0.94 32.82 2.54
C GLU A 45 -0.10 31.91 3.22
N ILE A 46 0.07 30.59 3.09
CA ILE A 46 -0.80 29.60 3.73
C ILE A 46 -0.66 29.71 5.26
N LEU A 47 0.57 29.88 5.76
CA LEU A 47 0.79 30.05 7.20
C LEU A 47 0.26 31.38 7.74
N THR A 48 0.24 32.44 6.93
CA THR A 48 -0.45 33.69 7.29
C THR A 48 -1.95 33.45 7.49
N ALA A 49 -2.61 32.74 6.57
CA ALA A 49 -4.03 32.40 6.73
C ALA A 49 -4.29 31.48 7.96
N VAL A 50 -3.40 30.54 8.22
CA VAL A 50 -3.44 29.70 9.44
C VAL A 50 -3.30 30.56 10.71
N ALA A 51 -2.38 31.53 10.72
CA ALA A 51 -2.17 32.43 11.84
C ALA A 51 -3.36 33.38 12.07
N GLU A 52 -4.01 33.84 11.00
CA GLU A 52 -5.23 34.66 11.08
C GLU A 52 -6.39 33.89 11.71
N LEU A 53 -6.59 32.62 11.35
CA LEU A 53 -7.69 31.79 11.85
C LEU A 53 -7.46 31.25 13.26
N TYR A 54 -6.24 30.79 13.54
CA TYR A 54 -5.93 30.04 14.76
C TYR A 54 -4.93 30.75 15.68
N GLY A 55 -4.63 32.02 15.39
CA GLY A 55 -3.65 32.84 16.12
C GLY A 55 -2.21 32.42 15.88
N GLY A 56 -1.29 33.25 16.36
CA GLY A 56 0.15 33.02 16.27
C GLY A 56 0.86 34.04 15.39
N GLU A 57 2.16 33.84 15.20
CA GLU A 57 3.01 34.69 14.38
C GLU A 57 3.84 33.82 13.44
N VAL A 58 3.84 34.16 12.15
CA VAL A 58 4.62 33.45 11.13
C VAL A 58 6.08 33.84 11.22
N LYS A 59 6.95 32.85 11.44
CA LYS A 59 8.40 33.04 11.56
C LYS A 59 9.14 32.20 10.53
N PRO A 60 10.26 32.68 9.96
CA PRO A 60 11.14 31.82 9.19
C PRO A 60 11.72 30.75 10.10
N TRP A 61 11.79 29.52 9.61
CA TRP A 61 12.28 28.38 10.36
C TRP A 61 13.06 27.45 9.46
N THR A 62 14.17 26.90 9.96
CA THR A 62 14.93 25.86 9.25
C THR A 62 14.95 24.60 10.10
N PRO A 63 14.61 23.44 9.53
CA PRO A 63 14.68 22.16 10.24
C PRO A 63 16.09 21.88 10.78
N ALA A 64 16.17 21.44 12.04
CA ALA A 64 17.44 21.15 12.70
C ALA A 64 18.27 20.04 12.02
N ASN A 65 17.62 19.19 11.21
CA ASN A 65 18.25 18.15 10.40
C ASN A 65 18.77 18.65 9.04
N GLY A 66 18.85 19.97 8.82
CA GLY A 66 19.38 20.55 7.58
C GLY A 66 18.42 20.49 6.39
N GLY A 67 17.11 20.43 6.65
CA GLY A 67 16.09 20.52 5.60
C GLY A 67 15.99 21.92 4.97
N PRO A 68 15.17 22.08 3.92
CA PRO A 68 14.96 23.38 3.28
C PRO A 68 14.43 24.41 4.27
N ALA A 69 14.75 25.68 4.04
CA ALA A 69 14.16 26.78 4.81
C ALA A 69 12.65 26.82 4.56
N GLU A 70 11.89 26.87 5.65
CA GLU A 70 10.44 26.90 5.68
C GLU A 70 9.97 28.06 6.57
N PHE A 71 8.66 28.11 6.83
CA PHE A 71 8.05 28.98 7.81
C PHE A 71 7.37 28.13 8.88
N GLU A 72 7.23 28.70 10.08
CA GLU A 72 6.50 28.09 11.17
C GLU A 72 5.52 29.06 11.83
N VAL A 73 4.45 28.51 12.39
CA VAL A 73 3.48 29.23 13.22
C VAL A 73 3.16 28.38 14.44
N TYR A 74 3.20 28.98 15.61
CA TYR A 74 2.65 28.40 16.83
C TYR A 74 1.22 28.92 17.01
N SER A 75 0.25 28.03 16.85
CA SER A 75 -1.16 28.37 16.99
C SER A 75 -1.55 28.57 18.45
N GLN A 76 -2.60 29.35 18.68
CA GLN A 76 -3.25 29.48 19.97
C GLN A 76 -4.31 28.40 20.22
N ALA A 77 -4.72 27.66 19.19
CA ALA A 77 -5.73 26.61 19.24
C ALA A 77 -5.17 25.26 19.69
N ASN A 78 -5.96 24.54 20.48
CA ASN A 78 -5.75 23.14 20.89
C ASN A 78 -6.74 22.16 20.23
N ARG A 79 -7.66 22.69 19.41
CA ARG A 79 -8.65 21.93 18.62
C ARG A 79 -8.82 22.63 17.28
N LEU A 80 -8.72 21.89 16.18
CA LEU A 80 -8.75 22.41 14.81
C LEU A 80 -9.94 21.84 14.04
N PRO A 81 -10.73 22.65 13.33
CA PRO A 81 -11.75 22.15 12.42
C PRO A 81 -11.09 21.54 11.18
N VAL A 82 -11.36 20.27 10.93
CA VAL A 82 -10.75 19.50 9.85
C VAL A 82 -11.79 18.82 8.96
N LEU A 83 -11.40 18.57 7.72
CA LEU A 83 -12.06 17.58 6.86
C LEU A 83 -11.18 16.33 6.83
N ILE A 84 -11.79 15.21 7.20
CA ILE A 84 -11.15 13.90 7.27
C ILE A 84 -11.44 13.17 5.96
N PRO A 85 -10.43 12.78 5.18
CA PRO A 85 -10.65 12.11 3.91
C PRO A 85 -11.19 10.68 4.11
N PRO A 86 -12.00 10.15 3.17
CA PRO A 86 -12.56 8.80 3.29
C PRO A 86 -11.52 7.68 3.07
N ARG A 87 -10.33 8.02 2.58
CA ARG A 87 -9.22 7.08 2.34
C ARG A 87 -7.92 7.70 2.82
N ASP A 88 -7.01 6.88 3.31
CA ASP A 88 -5.66 7.27 3.72
C ASP A 88 -5.59 8.40 4.77
N ALA A 89 -6.67 8.61 5.54
CA ALA A 89 -6.71 9.57 6.64
C ALA A 89 -5.70 9.22 7.74
N VAL A 90 -5.53 7.92 8.02
CA VAL A 90 -4.52 7.43 8.95
C VAL A 90 -3.73 6.31 8.27
N SER A 91 -2.41 6.36 8.38
CA SER A 91 -1.53 5.25 8.01
C SER A 91 -0.55 4.94 9.13
N GLN A 92 -0.25 3.65 9.31
CA GLN A 92 0.57 3.18 10.43
C GLN A 92 1.59 2.15 9.96
N TRP A 93 2.82 2.32 10.43
CA TRP A 93 3.93 1.42 10.11
C TRP A 93 4.92 1.38 11.28
N TYR A 94 5.58 0.24 11.47
CA TYR A 94 6.85 0.17 12.20
C TYR A 94 7.98 0.60 11.28
N GLU A 95 8.70 1.66 11.61
CA GLU A 95 9.74 2.20 10.74
C GLU A 95 11.06 2.40 11.47
N LEU A 96 12.14 1.93 10.83
CA LEU A 96 13.51 2.24 11.22
C LEU A 96 14.08 3.24 10.21
N TYR A 97 14.49 4.41 10.70
CA TYR A 97 15.15 5.44 9.90
C TYR A 97 16.62 5.57 10.29
N ALA A 98 17.49 5.64 9.30
CA ALA A 98 18.86 6.12 9.45
C ALA A 98 18.99 7.43 8.68
N GLY A 99 19.00 8.55 9.42
CA GLY A 99 18.89 9.87 8.82
C GLY A 99 17.58 10.03 8.05
N SER A 100 17.66 10.39 6.77
CA SER A 100 16.50 10.56 5.88
C SER A 100 16.03 9.26 5.22
N LYS A 101 16.79 8.16 5.32
CA LYS A 101 16.46 6.89 4.65
C LYS A 101 15.67 5.99 5.60
N CYS A 102 14.43 5.67 5.20
CA CYS A 102 13.66 4.58 5.80
C CYS A 102 14.34 3.26 5.42
N GLN A 103 15.01 2.62 6.38
CA GLN A 103 15.70 1.34 6.19
C GLN A 103 14.75 0.16 6.24
N ARG A 104 13.74 0.22 7.12
CA ARG A 104 12.72 -0.82 7.29
C ARG A 104 11.35 -0.20 7.43
N ARG A 105 10.34 -0.84 6.84
CA ARG A 105 8.93 -0.52 7.01
C ARG A 105 8.14 -1.81 7.16
N CYS A 106 7.57 -2.04 8.34
CA CYS A 106 6.78 -3.24 8.60
C CYS A 106 5.35 -2.93 9.04
N ASP A 107 4.43 -3.84 8.75
CA ASP A 107 3.06 -3.87 9.28
C ASP A 107 2.91 -4.75 10.54
N GLY A 108 4.01 -5.37 10.99
CA GLY A 108 4.03 -6.33 12.10
C GLY A 108 4.14 -7.79 11.64
N VAL A 109 3.86 -8.07 10.37
CA VAL A 109 3.97 -9.41 9.75
C VAL A 109 5.00 -9.40 8.62
N THR A 110 4.97 -8.39 7.76
CA THR A 110 5.81 -8.24 6.57
C THR A 110 6.60 -6.93 6.62
N GLU A 111 7.85 -6.97 6.15
CA GLU A 111 8.71 -5.84 5.84
C GLU A 111 8.55 -5.49 4.35
N HIS A 112 7.95 -4.35 4.08
CA HIS A 112 7.46 -3.96 2.74
C HIS A 112 8.54 -3.44 1.79
N LYS A 113 9.78 -3.21 2.24
CA LYS A 113 10.87 -2.74 1.35
C LYS A 113 11.65 -3.87 0.71
N SER A 114 11.76 -5.00 1.38
CA SER A 114 12.46 -6.22 0.94
C SER A 114 11.53 -7.41 0.75
N ASP A 115 10.24 -7.24 1.08
CA ASP A 115 9.18 -8.26 0.97
C ASP A 115 9.51 -9.53 1.77
N ARG A 116 9.92 -9.34 3.03
CA ARG A 116 10.37 -10.40 3.96
C ARG A 116 9.57 -10.37 5.24
N PRO A 117 9.64 -11.41 6.11
CA PRO A 117 9.03 -11.34 7.44
C PRO A 117 9.48 -10.11 8.22
N CYS A 118 8.56 -9.51 8.97
CA CYS A 118 8.81 -8.35 9.81
C CYS A 118 9.87 -8.65 10.88
N LEU A 119 10.96 -7.88 10.87
CA LEU A 119 12.06 -7.99 11.84
C LEU A 119 11.94 -7.03 13.02
N CYS A 120 10.84 -6.27 13.12
CA CYS A 120 10.62 -5.31 14.18
C CYS A 120 9.99 -6.02 15.39
N ASP A 121 10.76 -6.21 16.46
CA ASP A 121 10.26 -6.77 17.71
C ASP A 121 9.35 -5.75 18.43
N PRO A 122 8.08 -6.10 18.75
CA PRO A 122 7.17 -5.22 19.47
C PRO A 122 7.54 -4.98 20.93
N GLU A 123 8.32 -5.85 21.58
CA GLU A 123 8.76 -5.74 22.97
C GLU A 123 10.13 -5.06 23.08
N ASN A 124 11.03 -5.31 22.13
CA ASN A 124 12.34 -4.66 22.03
C ASN A 124 12.48 -3.85 20.73
N ARG A 125 11.80 -2.70 20.70
CA ARG A 125 11.59 -1.92 19.46
C ARG A 125 12.83 -1.15 19.00
N ASP A 126 13.57 -1.73 18.05
CA ASP A 126 14.47 -0.96 17.18
C ASP A 126 13.66 -0.04 16.24
N CYS A 127 12.50 -0.51 15.78
CA CYS A 127 11.60 0.22 14.89
C CYS A 127 10.63 1.11 15.66
N ALA A 128 10.51 2.38 15.28
CA ALA A 128 9.54 3.28 15.88
C ALA A 128 8.15 3.02 15.29
N ILE A 129 7.13 2.95 16.16
CA ILE A 129 5.74 3.04 15.70
C ILE A 129 5.55 4.42 15.08
N THR A 130 5.08 4.50 13.84
CA THR A 130 4.86 5.77 13.15
C THR A 130 3.43 5.80 12.64
N THR A 131 2.60 6.64 13.27
CA THR A 131 1.23 6.93 12.85
C THR A 131 1.19 8.29 12.16
N ARG A 132 0.69 8.32 10.93
CA ARG A 132 0.54 9.52 10.11
C ARG A 132 -0.94 9.81 9.94
N VAL A 133 -1.33 11.04 10.22
CA VAL A 133 -2.70 11.53 10.04
C VAL A 133 -2.69 12.58 8.94
N ASN A 134 -3.52 12.37 7.91
CA ASN A 134 -3.72 13.31 6.81
C ASN A 134 -5.11 13.94 6.94
N VAL A 135 -5.16 15.25 7.07
CA VAL A 135 -6.41 16.03 7.19
C VAL A 135 -6.34 17.29 6.34
N MET A 136 -7.49 17.85 5.98
CA MET A 136 -7.55 19.20 5.41
C MET A 136 -8.04 20.16 6.48
N LEU A 137 -7.47 21.37 6.56
CA LEU A 137 -8.01 22.41 7.45
C LEU A 137 -9.24 23.00 6.79
N ARG A 138 -10.40 22.91 7.46
CA ARG A 138 -11.70 23.23 6.85
C ARG A 138 -11.79 24.68 6.37
N ASP A 139 -11.26 25.59 7.18
CA ASP A 139 -11.49 27.03 7.02
C ASP A 139 -10.28 27.76 6.41
N VAL A 140 -9.17 27.05 6.11
CA VAL A 140 -7.98 27.62 5.45
C VAL A 140 -8.18 27.60 3.93
N PRO A 141 -7.98 28.73 3.24
CA PRO A 141 -8.20 28.85 1.79
C PRO A 141 -7.07 28.21 0.96
N ALA A 142 -6.83 26.91 1.14
CA ALA A 142 -5.81 26.15 0.42
C ALA A 142 -6.26 24.71 0.17
N LEU A 143 -6.12 24.25 -1.08
CA LEU A 143 -6.45 22.87 -1.45
C LEU A 143 -5.26 21.95 -1.23
N GLY A 144 -5.35 21.09 -0.22
CA GLY A 144 -4.35 20.07 0.06
C GLY A 144 -4.45 19.52 1.48
N GLN A 145 -3.56 18.59 1.80
CA GLN A 145 -3.52 17.90 3.09
C GLN A 145 -2.42 18.43 3.99
N TRP A 146 -2.67 18.38 5.29
CA TRP A 146 -1.71 18.58 6.36
C TRP A 146 -1.37 17.23 6.97
N LEU A 147 -0.08 17.01 7.20
CA LEU A 147 0.43 15.78 7.77
C LEU A 147 0.74 15.98 9.26
N LEU A 148 0.14 15.18 10.12
CA LEU A 148 0.57 15.02 11.51
C LEU A 148 1.26 13.68 11.67
N VAL A 149 2.45 13.67 12.26
CA VAL A 149 3.19 12.41 12.55
C VAL A 149 3.30 12.24 14.06
N SER A 150 2.81 11.10 14.56
CA SER A 150 2.98 10.68 15.95
C SER A 150 3.74 9.37 16.04
N LYS A 151 4.65 9.29 17.02
CA LYS A 151 5.38 8.07 17.37
C LYS A 151 4.91 7.43 18.69
N GLY A 152 3.83 7.96 19.26
CA GLY A 152 3.30 7.51 20.54
C GLY A 152 2.40 6.28 20.40
N TYR A 153 2.51 5.35 21.35
CA TYR A 153 1.64 4.17 21.42
C TYR A 153 0.15 4.52 21.49
N HIS A 154 -0.24 5.54 22.28
CA HIS A 154 -1.65 5.93 22.39
C HIS A 154 -2.24 6.45 21.07
N ALA A 155 -1.47 7.22 20.31
CA ALA A 155 -1.90 7.67 18.99
C ALA A 155 -2.05 6.48 18.05
N ALA A 156 -1.16 5.50 18.14
CA ALA A 156 -1.17 4.30 17.32
C ALA A 156 -2.40 3.42 17.56
N VAL A 157 -2.90 3.32 18.79
CA VAL A 157 -4.05 2.47 19.10
C VAL A 157 -5.41 3.17 18.97
N THR A 158 -5.45 4.51 19.10
CA THR A 158 -6.72 5.26 19.12
C THR A 158 -7.11 5.86 17.78
N LEU A 159 -6.15 6.27 16.95
CA LEU A 159 -6.45 6.96 15.68
C LEU A 159 -6.93 6.04 14.56
N PRO A 160 -6.34 4.85 14.31
CA PRO A 160 -6.80 4.00 13.20
C PRO A 160 -8.26 3.58 13.32
N PRO A 161 -8.76 3.09 14.48
CA PRO A 161 -10.18 2.72 14.61
C PRO A 161 -11.14 3.89 14.37
N ALA A 162 -10.77 5.10 14.83
CA ALA A 162 -11.56 6.30 14.57
C ALA A 162 -11.61 6.62 13.07
N ALA A 163 -10.47 6.56 12.37
CA ALA A 163 -10.41 6.82 10.94
C ALA A 163 -11.14 5.76 10.10
N GLU A 164 -11.05 4.48 10.47
CA GLU A 164 -11.76 3.38 9.81
C GLU A 164 -13.28 3.55 9.90
N LEU A 165 -13.78 3.93 11.09
CA LEU A 165 -15.20 4.19 11.28
C LEU A 165 -15.67 5.38 10.44
N LEU A 166 -14.87 6.46 10.37
CA LEU A 166 -15.18 7.63 9.56
C LEU A 166 -15.09 7.37 8.05
N ALA A 167 -14.23 6.46 7.61
CA ALA A 167 -14.10 6.07 6.20
C ALA A 167 -15.39 5.43 5.66
N GLN A 168 -16.20 4.79 6.52
CA GLN A 168 -17.49 4.21 6.14
C GLN A 168 -18.49 5.25 5.64
N ALA A 169 -18.23 6.54 5.89
CA ALA A 169 -19.03 7.64 5.38
C ALA A 169 -19.02 7.78 3.86
N GLY A 170 -17.99 7.25 3.18
CA GLY A 170 -17.83 7.34 1.72
C GLY A 170 -17.45 8.73 1.20
N GLY A 171 -17.41 9.76 2.06
CA GLY A 171 -17.06 11.14 1.72
C GLY A 171 -16.15 11.81 2.74
N TYR A 172 -15.82 13.07 2.50
CA TYR A 172 -15.11 13.87 3.48
C TYR A 172 -16.01 14.11 4.69
N VAL A 173 -15.50 13.81 5.88
CA VAL A 173 -16.23 14.02 7.13
C VAL A 173 -15.71 15.28 7.82
N ALA A 174 -16.60 16.21 8.13
CA ALA A 174 -16.27 17.34 8.97
C ALA A 174 -16.08 16.87 10.42
N GLY A 175 -14.94 17.22 10.99
CA GLY A 175 -14.58 16.82 12.34
C GLY A 175 -13.58 17.79 12.97
N TRP A 176 -12.96 17.32 14.04
CA TRP A 176 -12.05 18.08 14.86
C TRP A 176 -10.78 17.28 15.12
N LEU A 177 -9.63 17.92 14.93
CA LEU A 177 -8.34 17.42 15.36
C LEU A 177 -7.98 18.06 16.70
N GLY A 178 -7.92 17.28 17.77
CA GLY A 178 -7.61 17.73 19.13
C GLY A 178 -6.24 17.29 19.61
N VAL A 179 -5.79 17.87 20.72
CA VAL A 179 -4.64 17.40 21.51
C VAL A 179 -5.08 17.17 22.95
N GLU A 180 -4.87 15.95 23.44
CA GLU A 180 -5.14 15.59 24.83
C GLU A 180 -3.86 15.27 25.60
N GLU A 181 -3.75 15.75 26.83
CA GLU A 181 -2.72 15.32 27.76
C GLU A 181 -3.13 13.99 28.41
N LYS A 182 -2.35 12.93 28.17
CA LYS A 182 -2.51 11.63 28.85
C LYS A 182 -1.33 11.34 29.76
N THR A 183 -1.61 10.74 30.91
CA THR A 183 -0.58 10.27 31.85
C THR A 183 -0.48 8.76 31.82
N ALA A 184 0.73 8.22 31.71
CA ALA A 184 0.99 6.80 31.86
C ALA A 184 2.26 6.58 32.68
N ILE A 185 2.35 5.43 33.36
CA ILE A 185 3.57 5.02 34.05
C ILE A 185 4.49 4.38 33.03
N VAL A 186 5.66 4.96 32.80
CA VAL A 186 6.68 4.44 31.90
C VAL A 186 7.97 4.27 32.70
N LYS A 187 8.47 3.03 32.79
CA LYS A 187 9.66 2.68 33.59
C LYS A 187 9.54 3.20 35.05
N ASP A 188 8.42 2.86 35.68
CA ASP A 188 8.07 3.21 37.07
C ASP A 188 7.99 4.71 37.38
N LYS A 189 7.88 5.56 36.34
CA LYS A 189 7.74 7.01 36.49
C LYS A 189 6.51 7.53 35.75
N PRO A 190 5.74 8.44 36.34
CA PRO A 190 4.63 9.08 35.64
C PRO A 190 5.19 9.94 34.49
N ALA A 191 4.73 9.67 33.28
CA ALA A 191 5.05 10.41 32.09
C ALA A 191 3.75 10.97 31.48
N ARG A 192 3.79 12.26 31.12
CA ARG A 192 2.70 12.96 30.43
C ARG A 192 2.94 12.93 28.93
N PHE A 193 1.93 12.71 28.10
CA PHE A 193 2.04 12.63 26.65
C PHE A 193 0.96 13.48 26.00
N MET A 194 1.30 14.13 24.89
CA MET A 194 0.33 14.83 24.06
C MET A 194 -0.13 13.86 22.97
N VAL A 195 -1.41 13.51 22.99
CA VAL A 195 -2.01 12.52 22.10
C VAL A 195 -2.98 13.23 21.15
N PRO A 196 -2.77 13.16 19.83
CA PRO A 196 -3.74 13.67 18.87
C PRO A 196 -5.04 12.85 18.91
N THR A 197 -6.18 13.53 18.79
CA THR A 197 -7.52 12.90 18.70
C THR A 197 -8.24 13.32 17.43
N LEU A 198 -9.10 12.43 16.93
CA LEU A 198 -10.03 12.73 15.84
C LEU A 198 -11.45 12.57 16.36
N ASP A 199 -12.17 13.68 16.43
CA ASP A 199 -13.53 13.75 16.98
C ASP A 199 -14.51 14.24 15.91
N VAL A 200 -15.75 13.76 15.96
CA VAL A 200 -16.83 14.23 15.08
C VAL A 200 -18.07 14.59 15.89
N GLU A 201 -18.83 15.56 15.41
CA GLU A 201 -20.11 15.97 16.01
C GLU A 201 -21.26 15.15 15.42
N ILE A 202 -21.10 13.83 15.41
CA ILE A 202 -22.10 12.89 14.91
C ILE A 202 -22.34 11.87 16.00
N THR A 203 -23.61 11.60 16.31
CA THR A 203 -23.94 10.56 17.28
C THR A 203 -23.60 9.18 16.70
N PRO A 204 -23.14 8.22 17.52
CA PRO A 204 -22.91 6.86 17.04
C PRO A 204 -24.13 6.26 16.34
N ALA A 205 -25.34 6.56 16.83
CA ALA A 205 -26.58 6.14 16.19
C ALA A 205 -26.76 6.72 14.78
N ALA A 206 -26.50 8.01 14.58
CA ALA A 206 -26.58 8.64 13.26
C ALA A 206 -25.50 8.12 12.30
N LEU A 207 -24.29 7.86 12.81
CA LEU A 207 -23.20 7.28 12.03
C LEU A 207 -23.53 5.86 11.56
N MET A 208 -24.03 5.01 12.46
CA MET A 208 -24.46 3.63 12.13
C MET A 208 -25.69 3.60 11.22
N ALA A 209 -26.55 4.61 11.28
CA ALA A 209 -27.70 4.76 10.38
C ALA A 209 -27.30 5.29 8.99
N GLY A 210 -26.01 5.56 8.73
CA GLY A 210 -25.54 6.19 7.50
C GLY A 210 -25.98 7.65 7.35
N GLN A 211 -26.51 8.26 8.41
CA GLN A 211 -27.01 9.63 8.45
C GLN A 211 -25.89 10.59 8.83
N ILE A 212 -24.88 10.69 7.98
CA ILE A 212 -23.71 11.52 8.21
C ILE A 212 -24.04 12.94 7.76
N THR A 213 -24.67 13.67 8.67
CA THR A 213 -25.01 15.08 8.49
C THR A 213 -23.87 15.94 9.03
N GLY A 214 -22.75 15.97 8.32
CA GLY A 214 -21.68 16.94 8.57
C GLY A 214 -21.99 18.27 7.89
N GLY A 215 -22.72 19.18 8.56
CA GLY A 215 -22.83 20.63 8.26
C GLY A 215 -23.07 21.07 6.79
N ALA A 216 -24.34 21.29 6.43
CA ALA A 216 -24.93 21.61 5.10
C ALA A 216 -24.39 22.86 4.32
N PRO A 217 -24.65 23.03 2.99
CA PRO A 217 -25.63 22.36 2.14
C PRO A 217 -25.05 21.53 0.97
N GLN A 218 -25.84 20.51 0.61
CA GLN A 218 -25.75 19.68 -0.58
C GLN A 218 -24.37 19.09 -0.87
N ALA A 219 -24.24 17.80 -0.57
CA ALA A 219 -23.36 16.95 -1.36
C ALA A 219 -23.66 17.24 -2.83
N VAL A 220 -22.70 17.87 -3.52
CA VAL A 220 -22.64 17.77 -4.97
C VAL A 220 -22.77 16.29 -5.28
N ALA A 221 -23.80 15.97 -6.06
CA ALA A 221 -24.16 14.61 -6.44
C ALA A 221 -22.89 13.80 -6.63
N SER A 222 -22.82 12.67 -5.94
CA SER A 222 -21.82 11.64 -6.17
C SER A 222 -21.59 11.55 -7.68
N GLY A 223 -20.44 12.05 -8.13
CA GLY A 223 -19.97 11.77 -9.48
C GLY A 223 -19.97 10.26 -9.66
N PRO A 224 -20.22 9.75 -10.88
CA PRO A 224 -20.59 8.37 -11.11
C PRO A 224 -19.70 7.45 -10.31
N GLU A 225 -20.35 6.70 -9.41
CA GLU A 225 -19.76 5.64 -8.64
C GLU A 225 -18.89 4.83 -9.60
N ARG A 226 -17.58 4.86 -9.40
CA ARG A 226 -16.70 3.94 -10.12
C ARG A 226 -17.01 2.58 -9.55
N VAL A 227 -17.89 1.87 -10.24
CA VAL A 227 -18.12 0.44 -10.06
C VAL A 227 -16.74 -0.20 -10.00
N ALA A 228 -16.43 -0.80 -8.86
CA ALA A 228 -15.23 -1.59 -8.70
C ALA A 228 -15.25 -2.65 -9.80
N ILE A 229 -14.18 -2.73 -10.60
CA ILE A 229 -13.96 -3.89 -11.46
C ILE A 229 -13.56 -5.02 -10.51
N THR A 230 -14.55 -5.67 -9.91
CA THR A 230 -14.36 -7.01 -9.38
C THR A 230 -13.99 -7.88 -10.56
N SER A 231 -12.92 -8.66 -10.46
CA SER A 231 -12.56 -9.74 -11.39
C SER A 231 -13.54 -10.92 -11.32
N GLY A 232 -14.84 -10.63 -11.17
CA GLY A 232 -15.93 -11.59 -11.21
C GLY A 232 -16.44 -11.74 -12.63
N ARG A 233 -17.01 -12.91 -12.92
CA ARG A 233 -17.74 -13.26 -14.15
C ARG A 233 -18.47 -12.02 -14.71
N PRO A 234 -18.17 -11.58 -15.95
CA PRO A 234 -18.90 -10.50 -16.59
C PRO A 234 -20.41 -10.76 -16.55
N ASP A 235 -21.21 -9.74 -16.28
CA ASP A 235 -22.67 -9.86 -16.37
C ASP A 235 -23.08 -9.90 -17.85
N TYR A 236 -23.02 -11.09 -18.43
CA TYR A 236 -23.38 -11.31 -19.84
C TYR A 236 -24.84 -10.95 -20.14
N ALA A 237 -25.74 -10.95 -19.15
CA ALA A 237 -27.12 -10.55 -19.35
C ALA A 237 -27.24 -9.03 -19.54
N ALA A 238 -26.52 -8.25 -18.73
CA ALA A 238 -26.42 -6.80 -18.92
C ALA A 238 -25.76 -6.45 -20.26
N LEU A 239 -24.65 -7.14 -20.60
CA LEU A 239 -23.93 -6.90 -21.85
C LEU A 239 -24.77 -7.26 -23.10
N ALA A 240 -25.54 -8.34 -23.04
CA ALA A 240 -26.44 -8.73 -24.13
C ALA A 240 -27.60 -7.73 -24.31
N ALA A 241 -28.10 -7.12 -23.24
CA ALA A 241 -29.14 -6.10 -23.31
C ALA A 241 -28.64 -4.83 -24.02
N GLU A 242 -27.34 -4.49 -23.86
CA GLU A 242 -26.71 -3.34 -24.50
C GLU A 242 -26.26 -3.60 -25.94
N ALA A 243 -26.04 -4.87 -26.32
CA ALA A 243 -25.66 -5.25 -27.68
C ALA A 243 -26.73 -4.79 -28.71
N LYS A 244 -26.28 -4.12 -29.76
CA LYS A 244 -27.10 -3.53 -30.84
C LYS A 244 -27.02 -4.32 -32.13
N THR A 245 -26.03 -5.21 -32.26
CA THR A 245 -25.85 -6.03 -33.46
C THR A 245 -25.71 -7.52 -33.15
N PRO A 246 -26.09 -8.41 -34.09
CA PRO A 246 -25.83 -9.85 -33.96
C PRO A 246 -24.36 -10.22 -33.75
N ALA A 247 -23.43 -9.42 -34.30
CA ALA A 247 -22.01 -9.66 -34.18
C ALA A 247 -21.50 -9.44 -32.74
N GLU A 248 -22.03 -8.42 -32.04
CA GLU A 248 -21.71 -8.17 -30.64
C GLU A 248 -22.22 -9.30 -29.72
N VAL A 249 -23.42 -9.82 -29.99
CA VAL A 249 -23.95 -10.98 -29.25
C VAL A 249 -23.11 -12.24 -29.49
N ARG A 250 -22.59 -12.44 -30.72
CA ARG A 250 -21.68 -13.54 -31.02
C ARG A 250 -20.34 -13.40 -30.27
N ALA A 251 -19.79 -12.20 -30.19
CA ALA A 251 -18.55 -11.95 -29.44
C ALA A 251 -18.73 -12.26 -27.94
N LEU A 252 -19.88 -11.92 -27.35
CA LEU A 252 -20.21 -12.28 -25.96
C LEU A 252 -20.34 -13.80 -25.77
N TYR A 253 -20.90 -14.49 -26.76
CA TYR A 253 -20.98 -15.95 -26.75
C TYR A 253 -19.60 -16.59 -26.77
N GLU A 254 -18.72 -16.15 -27.68
CA GLU A 254 -17.34 -16.64 -27.79
C GLU A 254 -16.54 -16.38 -26.50
N GLN A 255 -16.68 -15.18 -25.92
CA GLN A 255 -16.04 -14.81 -24.65
C GLN A 255 -16.49 -15.70 -23.48
N ALA A 256 -17.78 -16.01 -23.39
CA ALA A 256 -18.30 -16.89 -22.33
C ALA A 256 -17.83 -18.35 -22.50
N VAL A 257 -17.68 -18.83 -23.74
CA VAL A 257 -17.11 -20.16 -24.02
C VAL A 257 -15.62 -20.22 -23.68
N GLU A 258 -14.83 -19.23 -24.10
CA GLU A 258 -13.38 -19.17 -23.84
C GLU A 258 -13.07 -19.16 -22.35
N ARG A 259 -13.93 -18.52 -21.55
CA ARG A 259 -13.79 -18.45 -20.09
C ARG A 259 -14.38 -19.64 -19.35
N GLY A 260 -15.02 -20.59 -20.04
CA GLY A 260 -15.70 -21.72 -19.41
C GLY A 260 -16.92 -21.32 -18.58
N GLU A 261 -17.48 -20.13 -18.83
CA GLU A 261 -18.60 -19.53 -18.10
C GLU A 261 -19.95 -19.74 -18.81
N MET A 262 -19.98 -20.56 -19.86
CA MET A 262 -21.17 -20.87 -20.63
C MET A 262 -22.04 -21.92 -19.93
N ASP A 263 -23.26 -21.53 -19.58
CA ASP A 263 -24.31 -22.43 -19.11
C ASP A 263 -25.52 -22.38 -20.06
N LYS A 264 -26.44 -23.35 -19.90
CA LYS A 264 -27.61 -23.48 -20.78
C LYS A 264 -28.50 -22.23 -20.76
N ALA A 265 -28.71 -21.63 -19.59
CA ALA A 265 -29.56 -20.45 -19.46
C ALA A 265 -28.94 -19.23 -20.16
N LEU A 266 -27.61 -19.10 -20.08
CA LEU A 266 -26.86 -18.06 -20.76
C LEU A 266 -26.89 -18.23 -22.29
N ALA A 267 -26.71 -19.47 -22.77
CA ALA A 267 -26.79 -19.79 -24.20
C ALA A 267 -28.18 -19.48 -24.78
N ASP A 268 -29.24 -19.86 -24.07
CA ASP A 268 -30.63 -19.59 -24.48
C ASP A 268 -30.90 -18.07 -24.54
N MET A 269 -30.41 -17.31 -23.54
CA MET A 269 -30.54 -15.85 -23.48
C MET A 269 -29.82 -15.15 -24.64
N LEU A 270 -28.55 -15.49 -24.91
CA LEU A 270 -27.78 -14.92 -26.02
C LEU A 270 -28.39 -15.28 -27.37
N THR A 271 -28.89 -16.51 -27.52
CA THR A 271 -29.57 -16.95 -28.75
C THR A 271 -30.87 -16.16 -28.99
N ALA A 272 -31.68 -15.97 -27.94
CA ALA A 272 -32.89 -15.16 -28.02
C ALA A 272 -32.57 -13.70 -28.39
N ARG A 273 -31.52 -13.11 -27.79
CA ARG A 273 -31.09 -11.75 -28.10
C ARG A 273 -30.59 -11.62 -29.54
N ALA A 274 -29.80 -12.58 -30.03
CA ALA A 274 -29.32 -12.60 -31.41
C ALA A 274 -30.49 -12.70 -32.41
N ALA A 275 -31.50 -13.51 -32.11
CA ALA A 275 -32.70 -13.64 -32.93
C ALA A 275 -33.49 -12.33 -33.02
N VAL A 276 -33.64 -11.60 -31.89
CA VAL A 276 -34.28 -10.27 -31.86
C VAL A 276 -33.52 -9.25 -32.72
N LEU A 277 -32.19 -9.36 -32.79
CA LEU A 277 -31.34 -8.49 -33.59
C LEU A 277 -31.19 -8.93 -35.06
N GLY A 278 -31.97 -9.93 -35.51
CA GLY A 278 -32.01 -10.36 -36.90
C GLY A 278 -30.91 -11.35 -37.31
N ALA A 279 -30.28 -12.04 -36.35
CA ALA A 279 -29.37 -13.14 -36.67
C ALA A 279 -30.14 -14.31 -37.31
N ALA A 280 -29.64 -14.82 -38.44
CA ALA A 280 -30.18 -16.04 -39.03
C ALA A 280 -29.95 -17.22 -38.07
N VAL A 281 -31.03 -17.77 -37.51
CA VAL A 281 -30.99 -18.91 -36.61
C VAL A 281 -30.51 -20.15 -37.36
N LYS A 282 -29.26 -20.54 -37.17
CA LYS A 282 -28.78 -21.90 -37.48
C LYS A 282 -29.03 -22.75 -36.24
N LYS A 283 -29.80 -23.83 -36.39
CA LYS A 283 -30.01 -24.84 -35.34
C LYS A 283 -28.64 -25.42 -34.90
N PRO A 284 -28.45 -25.77 -33.62
CA PRO A 284 -27.19 -26.32 -33.15
C PRO A 284 -27.03 -27.73 -33.71
N ASP A 285 -25.90 -27.98 -34.36
CA ASP A 285 -25.45 -29.32 -34.72
C ASP A 285 -24.37 -29.75 -33.72
N GLU A 286 -24.51 -30.97 -33.24
CA GLU A 286 -23.65 -31.59 -32.24
C GLU A 286 -22.28 -31.92 -32.86
N GLY A 287 -21.18 -31.54 -32.20
CA GLY A 287 -19.91 -32.27 -32.33
C GLY A 287 -18.63 -31.48 -32.66
N GLN A 288 -17.72 -31.51 -31.68
CA GLN A 288 -16.27 -31.76 -31.84
C GLN A 288 -15.30 -30.59 -32.12
N PRO A 289 -13.98 -30.74 -31.83
CA PRO A 289 -13.33 -30.11 -30.68
C PRO A 289 -12.07 -29.27 -31.04
N ALA A 290 -11.43 -28.68 -30.02
CA ALA A 290 -10.28 -27.79 -30.09
C ALA A 290 -8.97 -28.40 -30.64
N PRO A 291 -8.09 -27.60 -31.29
CA PRO A 291 -6.64 -27.85 -31.38
C PRO A 291 -5.89 -26.93 -30.40
N GLY A 292 -4.85 -27.32 -29.65
CA GLY A 292 -3.76 -28.23 -29.98
C GLY A 292 -2.51 -27.41 -30.30
N GLY A 293 -1.54 -27.34 -29.38
CA GLY A 293 -0.38 -26.43 -29.41
C GLY A 293 0.77 -26.79 -30.36
N SER A 294 1.75 -25.90 -30.46
CA SER A 294 3.02 -26.13 -31.15
C SER A 294 4.19 -25.53 -30.36
N ALA A 295 5.22 -26.35 -30.18
CA ALA A 295 6.51 -26.07 -29.58
C ALA A 295 7.47 -25.32 -30.54
N ALA A 296 8.51 -24.70 -29.99
CA ALA A 296 9.69 -24.21 -30.72
C ALA A 296 10.98 -24.63 -29.99
N GLU A 297 11.92 -25.19 -30.74
CA GLU A 297 13.23 -25.72 -30.31
C GLU A 297 14.32 -24.61 -30.15
N PRO A 298 15.44 -24.90 -29.44
CA PRO A 298 16.46 -23.93 -29.06
C PRO A 298 17.73 -23.96 -29.93
N THR A 299 18.48 -22.85 -29.95
CA THR A 299 19.81 -22.70 -30.57
C THR A 299 20.98 -22.76 -29.57
N PRO A 300 22.21 -23.13 -30.02
CA PRO A 300 23.25 -23.72 -29.16
C PRO A 300 24.35 -22.75 -28.67
N SER A 301 25.11 -23.27 -27.71
CA SER A 301 26.16 -22.67 -26.86
C SER A 301 27.58 -22.70 -27.46
N ALA A 302 28.48 -21.88 -26.88
CA ALA A 302 29.95 -21.96 -26.98
C ALA A 302 30.59 -21.31 -25.71
N PRO A 303 31.91 -21.49 -25.40
CA PRO A 303 32.39 -22.54 -24.49
C PRO A 303 33.12 -22.02 -23.21
N VAL A 304 33.31 -22.95 -22.28
CA VAL A 304 33.96 -22.82 -20.96
C VAL A 304 35.49 -22.83 -21.06
N SER A 305 36.18 -22.03 -20.23
CA SER A 305 37.63 -22.10 -19.98
C SER A 305 37.91 -22.58 -18.55
N ALA A 306 38.94 -23.42 -18.38
CA ALA A 306 39.37 -24.06 -17.13
C ALA A 306 40.29 -23.16 -16.27
N PRO A 307 40.54 -23.47 -14.98
CA PRO A 307 41.23 -22.59 -14.04
C PRO A 307 42.76 -22.83 -13.96
N ASP A 308 43.51 -21.77 -13.63
CA ASP A 308 44.94 -21.83 -13.33
C ASP A 308 45.23 -21.90 -11.82
N ALA A 309 46.40 -22.46 -11.52
CA ALA A 309 46.87 -22.89 -10.21
C ALA A 309 47.50 -21.74 -9.41
N GLU A 310 46.72 -21.09 -8.54
CA GLU A 310 47.22 -20.45 -7.31
C GLU A 310 46.02 -20.08 -6.42
N GLY A 311 45.83 -20.84 -5.33
CA GLY A 311 44.66 -20.77 -4.45
C GLY A 311 44.50 -19.44 -3.71
N VAL A 312 43.87 -18.47 -4.36
CA VAL A 312 43.36 -17.22 -3.78
C VAL A 312 41.87 -17.10 -4.10
N TYR A 313 41.04 -17.03 -3.07
CA TYR A 313 39.61 -16.73 -3.22
C TYR A 313 39.46 -15.23 -3.48
N GLU A 314 39.24 -14.84 -4.74
CA GLU A 314 38.64 -13.53 -5.04
C GLU A 314 37.15 -13.57 -4.70
N ALA A 315 36.67 -12.53 -4.03
CA ALA A 315 35.25 -12.33 -3.76
C ALA A 315 34.53 -12.10 -5.09
N GLU A 316 33.90 -13.15 -5.60
CA GLU A 316 33.05 -13.12 -6.79
C GLU A 316 31.88 -12.16 -6.53
N LEU A 317 31.85 -11.05 -7.28
CA LEU A 317 30.69 -10.18 -7.39
C LEU A 317 29.53 -11.00 -7.95
N VAL A 318 28.66 -11.47 -7.08
CA VAL A 318 27.41 -12.11 -7.45
C VAL A 318 26.60 -11.13 -8.29
N ASP A 319 26.45 -11.41 -9.57
CA ASP A 319 25.39 -10.80 -10.38
C ASP A 319 24.05 -11.36 -9.87
N PRO A 320 23.24 -10.57 -9.14
CA PRO A 320 21.99 -11.06 -8.57
C PRO A 320 21.00 -11.48 -9.65
N ALA A 321 21.15 -11.01 -10.90
CA ALA A 321 20.31 -11.44 -12.02
C ALA A 321 20.59 -12.91 -12.41
N ALA A 322 21.86 -13.32 -12.43
CA ALA A 322 22.25 -14.68 -12.82
C ALA A 322 21.77 -15.75 -11.82
N ALA A 323 21.85 -15.47 -10.52
CA ALA A 323 21.36 -16.40 -9.49
C ALA A 323 19.82 -16.55 -9.55
N GLN A 324 19.12 -15.46 -9.86
CA GLN A 324 17.68 -15.46 -9.99
C GLN A 324 17.21 -16.24 -11.23
N ASP A 325 17.92 -16.12 -12.35
CA ASP A 325 17.63 -16.86 -13.58
C ASP A 325 17.78 -18.37 -13.40
N VAL A 326 18.84 -18.83 -12.72
CA VAL A 326 19.03 -20.26 -12.42
C VAL A 326 17.95 -20.77 -11.47
N TRP A 327 17.53 -19.96 -10.49
CA TRP A 327 16.42 -20.32 -9.60
C TRP A 327 15.10 -20.53 -10.35
N PHE A 328 14.77 -19.66 -11.32
CA PHE A 328 13.59 -19.89 -12.16
C PHE A 328 13.66 -21.19 -12.96
N GLN A 329 14.84 -21.56 -13.45
CA GLN A 329 15.04 -22.85 -14.12
C GLN A 329 14.86 -24.05 -13.19
N ILE A 330 15.25 -23.93 -11.92
CA ILE A 330 15.02 -24.95 -10.89
C ILE A 330 13.52 -25.15 -10.66
N ILE A 331 12.77 -24.06 -10.46
CA ILE A 331 11.31 -24.13 -10.27
C ILE A 331 10.62 -24.70 -11.51
N ALA A 332 11.04 -24.31 -12.71
CA ALA A 332 10.51 -24.86 -13.96
C ALA A 332 10.80 -26.37 -14.11
N ALA A 333 11.96 -26.85 -13.67
CA ALA A 333 12.30 -28.27 -13.69
C ALA A 333 11.59 -29.08 -12.59
N ALA A 334 11.23 -28.44 -11.48
CA ALA A 334 10.53 -29.05 -10.35
C ALA A 334 9.01 -29.19 -10.60
N GLY A 335 8.41 -28.24 -11.35
CA GLY A 335 6.98 -28.21 -11.64
C GLY A 335 6.40 -29.49 -12.25
N PRO A 336 7.00 -30.07 -13.31
CA PRO A 336 6.56 -31.35 -13.90
C PRO A 336 6.62 -32.55 -12.95
N ARG A 337 7.28 -32.40 -11.79
CA ARG A 337 7.42 -33.43 -10.75
C ARG A 337 6.48 -33.22 -9.56
N GLY A 338 5.62 -32.19 -9.63
CA GLY A 338 4.66 -31.89 -8.58
C GLY A 338 5.28 -31.33 -7.29
N MET A 339 6.55 -30.89 -7.33
CA MET A 339 7.19 -30.26 -6.17
C MET A 339 6.71 -28.81 -6.03
N THR A 340 6.30 -28.45 -4.83
CA THR A 340 6.04 -27.07 -4.43
C THR A 340 7.34 -26.31 -4.19
N THR A 341 7.32 -24.98 -4.26
CA THR A 341 8.49 -24.13 -3.98
C THR A 341 9.12 -24.43 -2.62
N GLU A 342 8.30 -24.65 -1.59
CA GLU A 342 8.76 -25.00 -0.24
C GLU A 342 9.49 -26.36 -0.19
N GLN A 343 9.01 -27.35 -0.96
CA GLN A 343 9.68 -28.64 -1.08
C GLN A 343 11.02 -28.52 -1.82
N VAL A 344 11.09 -27.67 -2.84
CA VAL A 344 12.34 -27.39 -3.58
C VAL A 344 13.37 -26.69 -2.68
N GLU A 345 12.95 -25.70 -1.90
CA GLU A 345 13.81 -25.01 -0.92
C GLU A 345 14.29 -25.95 0.18
N THR A 346 13.42 -26.84 0.67
CA THR A 346 13.77 -27.87 1.66
C THR A 346 14.78 -28.86 1.10
N ALA A 347 14.57 -29.35 -0.13
CA ALA A 347 15.48 -30.27 -0.80
C ALA A 347 16.84 -29.62 -1.10
N PHE A 348 16.85 -28.34 -1.46
CA PHE A 348 18.08 -27.57 -1.62
C PHE A 348 18.84 -27.46 -0.30
N ALA A 349 18.15 -27.07 0.78
CA ALA A 349 18.75 -26.95 2.10
C ALA A 349 19.32 -28.28 2.60
N GLN A 350 18.64 -29.41 2.37
CA GLN A 350 19.15 -30.73 2.75
C GLN A 350 20.46 -31.10 2.03
N ARG A 351 20.59 -30.73 0.75
CA ARG A 351 21.78 -31.04 -0.05
C ARG A 351 22.96 -30.10 0.24
N HIS A 352 22.68 -28.88 0.66
CA HIS A 352 23.67 -27.83 0.87
C HIS A 352 23.85 -27.45 2.35
N GLY A 353 23.59 -28.37 3.28
CA GLY A 353 23.92 -28.21 4.70
C GLY A 353 23.12 -27.13 5.43
N GLY A 354 21.86 -26.94 5.06
CA GLY A 354 20.95 -25.94 5.63
C GLY A 354 21.03 -24.57 4.95
N LEU A 355 21.80 -24.44 3.87
CA LEU A 355 21.92 -23.18 3.12
C LEU A 355 20.62 -22.89 2.37
N HIS A 356 20.13 -21.65 2.47
CA HIS A 356 18.97 -21.20 1.71
C HIS A 356 19.37 -20.84 0.27
N PRO A 357 18.57 -21.15 -0.76
CA PRO A 357 18.88 -20.82 -2.17
C PRO A 357 19.20 -19.34 -2.40
N SER A 358 18.58 -18.42 -1.66
CA SER A 358 18.83 -16.98 -1.78
C SER A 358 20.21 -16.51 -1.29
N SER A 359 20.95 -17.38 -0.60
CA SER A 359 22.32 -17.15 -0.14
C SER A 359 23.33 -18.06 -0.83
N ALA A 360 22.88 -18.86 -1.81
CA ALA A 360 23.71 -19.78 -2.55
C ALA A 360 24.45 -19.07 -3.69
N SER A 361 25.64 -19.57 -4.03
CA SER A 361 26.34 -19.14 -5.25
C SER A 361 25.66 -19.72 -6.49
N VAL A 362 25.89 -19.09 -7.65
CA VAL A 362 25.37 -19.56 -8.94
C VAL A 362 25.76 -21.01 -9.20
N GLY A 363 27.02 -21.40 -8.94
CA GLY A 363 27.48 -22.77 -9.11
C GLY A 363 26.76 -23.79 -8.20
N GLN A 364 26.31 -23.39 -7.00
CA GLN A 364 25.51 -24.25 -6.12
C GLN A 364 24.10 -24.44 -6.68
N LEU A 365 23.48 -23.38 -7.23
CA LEU A 365 22.18 -23.46 -7.87
C LEU A 365 22.23 -24.31 -9.15
N GLU A 366 23.27 -24.16 -9.98
CA GLU A 366 23.46 -24.97 -11.19
C GLU A 366 23.69 -26.45 -10.87
N ALA A 367 24.48 -26.75 -9.84
CA ALA A 367 24.68 -28.12 -9.37
C ALA A 367 23.38 -28.75 -8.88
N PHE A 368 22.54 -27.98 -8.17
CA PHE A 368 21.23 -28.44 -7.74
C PHE A 368 20.26 -28.63 -8.92
N LEU A 369 20.25 -27.71 -9.89
CA LEU A 369 19.46 -27.84 -11.12
C LEU A 369 19.84 -29.09 -11.91
N ALA A 370 21.13 -29.42 -12.00
CA ALA A 370 21.61 -30.63 -12.65
C ALA A 370 21.16 -31.90 -11.91
N ALA A 371 21.30 -31.93 -10.58
CA ALA A 371 20.84 -33.04 -9.75
C ALA A 371 19.31 -33.23 -9.83
N LEU A 372 18.57 -32.12 -9.85
CA LEU A 372 17.14 -32.13 -10.09
C LEU A 372 16.90 -32.74 -11.47
N LYS A 373 17.44 -32.22 -12.57
CA LYS A 373 17.24 -32.80 -13.92
C LYS A 373 17.61 -34.29 -14.01
N ALA A 374 18.65 -34.74 -13.29
CA ALA A 374 19.06 -36.15 -13.23
C ALA A 374 18.09 -37.07 -12.47
N GLY A 375 17.20 -36.53 -11.64
CA GLY A 375 16.24 -37.29 -10.84
C GLY A 375 16.76 -37.68 -9.46
N ASP A 376 17.89 -37.11 -9.02
CA ASP A 376 18.55 -37.39 -7.74
C ASP A 376 17.94 -36.62 -6.56
N VAL A 377 16.84 -35.89 -6.81
CA VAL A 377 16.13 -35.05 -5.85
C VAL A 377 14.64 -35.35 -5.99
N GLN A 378 14.02 -35.78 -4.88
CA GLN A 378 12.59 -36.10 -4.76
C GLN A 378 11.88 -35.10 -3.86
#